data_AF-A0A9W7D8P8-F1
#
_entry.id   AF-A0A9W7D8P8-F1
#
_cell.length_a   1.000
_cell.length_b   1.000
_cell.length_c   1.000
_cell.angle_alpha   90.00
_cell.angle_beta   90.00
_cell.angle_gamma   90.00
#
_symmetry.space_group_name_H-M   'P 1'
#
loop_
_entity.id
_entity.type
_entity.pdbx_description
1 polymer ?
#
loop_
_entity_poly.entity_id
_entity_poly.type
_entity_poly.pdbx_seq_one_letter_code
_entity_poly.pdbx_strand_id
1 'polypeptide(L)'
;MVVYGGVRIKGQPPSTGTGNLPVDGRTFRTGAAMASIDEPLDLIKLSVAERIYVKCRGDRELRGVLQAYDQHLNMVLSDVEETITVQELDPETYEELIKQSKRSIEMLFVRGDVVVLVAPPLRTA
;
A
#
# COMPACT_ATOMS: atom_id res chain seq x y z
N MET A 1 23.97 -2.02 -60.49
CA MET A 1 23.09 -2.78 -61.41
C MET A 1 22.89 -4.15 -60.80
N VAL A 2 21.80 -4.32 -60.06
CA VAL A 2 21.30 -5.63 -59.61
C VAL A 2 19.81 -5.60 -59.91
N VAL A 3 19.35 -6.64 -60.60
CA VAL A 3 18.03 -6.74 -61.23
C VAL A 3 17.23 -7.80 -60.50
N TYR A 4 16.09 -7.41 -59.93
CA TYR A 4 14.97 -8.29 -59.61
C TYR A 4 13.68 -7.52 -59.97
N GLY A 5 12.76 -8.17 -60.68
CA GLY A 5 11.38 -7.69 -60.83
C GLY A 5 11.20 -6.35 -61.55
N GLY A 6 11.30 -6.34 -62.87
CA GLY A 6 10.31 -5.71 -63.75
C GLY A 6 9.96 -4.21 -63.66
N VAL A 7 10.61 -3.34 -62.88
CA VAL A 7 10.35 -1.88 -62.93
C VAL A 7 11.63 -1.08 -62.67
N ARG A 8 12.05 -0.29 -63.67
CA ARG A 8 13.09 0.77 -63.55
C ARG A 8 12.42 2.06 -63.08
N ILE A 9 12.83 2.62 -61.95
CA ILE A 9 12.56 4.03 -61.64
C ILE A 9 13.72 4.68 -60.88
N LYS A 10 14.00 5.92 -61.28
CA LYS A 10 15.23 6.69 -61.12
C LYS A 10 15.46 7.17 -59.69
N GLY A 11 16.74 7.39 -59.36
CA GLY A 11 17.17 8.01 -58.11
C GLY A 11 16.68 9.45 -57.93
N GLN A 12 16.51 9.82 -56.67
CA GLN A 12 16.28 11.19 -56.21
C GLN A 12 17.07 11.41 -54.90
N PRO A 13 17.77 12.54 -54.71
CA PRO A 13 18.56 12.86 -53.51
C PRO A 13 17.66 13.30 -52.32
N PRO A 14 18.16 13.31 -51.07
CA PRO A 14 17.32 13.30 -49.88
C PRO A 14 16.66 14.65 -49.61
N SER A 15 15.34 14.65 -49.38
CA SER A 15 14.62 15.79 -48.81
C SER A 15 14.88 15.87 -47.31
N THR A 16 15.39 17.02 -46.88
CA THR A 16 15.59 17.45 -45.51
C THR A 16 14.28 17.32 -44.71
N GLY A 17 14.17 16.25 -43.91
CA GLY A 17 13.08 16.01 -42.98
C GLY A 17 13.55 16.31 -41.57
N THR A 18 13.02 17.37 -41.01
CA THR A 18 13.15 17.81 -39.62
C THR A 18 12.81 16.69 -38.62
N GLY A 19 13.74 16.44 -37.69
CA GLY A 19 13.51 16.02 -36.31
C GLY A 19 12.59 14.83 -36.05
N ASN A 20 13.18 13.64 -35.89
CA ASN A 20 12.95 12.85 -34.67
C ASN A 20 14.01 11.72 -34.54
N LEU A 21 14.72 11.74 -33.41
CA LEU A 21 15.48 10.62 -32.85
C LEU A 21 14.79 10.18 -31.55
N PRO A 22 14.95 8.93 -31.07
CA PRO A 22 15.25 7.71 -31.80
C PRO A 22 14.25 6.57 -31.50
N VAL A 23 14.14 5.66 -32.47
CA VAL A 23 13.55 4.33 -32.33
C VAL A 23 14.58 3.38 -31.71
N ASP A 24 14.19 2.83 -30.56
CA ASP A 24 14.66 1.63 -29.87
C ASP A 24 16.04 1.55 -29.22
N GLY A 25 16.04 1.07 -27.98
CA GLY A 25 17.24 0.81 -27.19
C GLY A 25 16.97 0.73 -25.69
N ARG A 26 16.26 -0.33 -25.26
CA ARG A 26 16.21 -0.81 -23.85
C ARG A 26 16.20 0.30 -22.80
N THR A 27 15.04 0.90 -22.57
CA THR A 27 14.78 1.49 -21.25
C THR A 27 14.65 0.31 -20.28
N PHE A 28 15.73 0.03 -19.55
CA PHE A 28 15.63 -0.66 -18.26
C PHE A 28 14.79 0.26 -17.39
N ARG A 29 13.46 0.09 -17.44
CA ARG A 29 12.56 0.66 -16.45
C ARG A 29 12.93 -0.03 -15.15
N THR A 30 13.79 0.60 -14.36
CA THR A 30 13.88 0.34 -12.93
C THR A 30 12.48 0.59 -12.38
N GLY A 31 11.73 -0.50 -12.28
CA GLY A 31 10.37 -0.53 -11.79
C GLY A 31 10.36 -0.19 -10.31
N ALA A 32 10.13 1.08 -10.02
CA ALA A 32 9.31 1.49 -8.90
C ALA A 32 8.46 2.62 -9.44
N ALA A 33 7.35 2.26 -10.12
CA ALA A 33 6.27 3.21 -10.26
C ALA A 33 5.93 3.63 -8.82
N MET A 34 6.22 4.87 -8.44
CA MET A 34 5.54 5.46 -7.30
C MET A 34 4.07 5.35 -7.66
N ALA A 35 3.36 4.42 -7.02
CA ALA A 35 1.93 4.33 -7.16
C ALA A 35 1.40 5.71 -6.78
N SER A 36 0.84 6.43 -7.75
CA SER A 36 0.04 7.60 -7.45
C SER A 36 -1.04 7.13 -6.49
N ILE A 37 -1.07 7.70 -5.29
CA ILE A 37 -2.14 7.42 -4.33
C ILE A 37 -3.34 8.20 -4.84
N ASP A 38 -4.11 7.58 -5.72
CA ASP A 38 -5.30 8.18 -6.33
C ASP A 38 -6.52 7.97 -5.44
N GLU A 39 -6.57 6.84 -4.72
CA GLU A 39 -7.60 6.52 -3.73
C GLU A 39 -7.00 6.27 -2.33
N PRO A 40 -7.73 6.60 -1.25
CA PRO A 40 -7.25 6.37 0.13
C PRO A 40 -6.97 4.89 0.43
N LEU A 41 -7.64 3.96 -0.25
CA LEU A 41 -7.39 2.52 -0.12
C LEU A 41 -6.08 2.08 -0.79
N ASP A 42 -5.53 2.87 -1.72
CA ASP A 42 -4.27 2.55 -2.37
C ASP A 42 -3.10 2.60 -1.39
N LEU A 43 -3.19 3.45 -0.37
CA LEU A 43 -2.19 3.49 0.69
C LEU A 43 -2.13 2.16 1.46
N ILE A 44 -3.28 1.54 1.71
CA ILE A 44 -3.37 0.24 2.39
C ILE A 44 -2.87 -0.89 1.47
N LYS A 45 -3.10 -0.81 0.15
CA LYS A 45 -2.52 -1.75 -0.83
C LYS A 45 -1.01 -1.86 -0.69
N LEU A 46 -0.35 -0.72 -0.47
CA LEU A 46 1.10 -0.65 -0.34
C LEU A 46 1.63 -1.18 1.01
N SER A 47 0.76 -1.41 1.98
CA SER A 47 1.13 -1.87 3.33
C SER A 47 0.77 -3.32 3.62
N VAL A 48 0.40 -4.10 2.60
CA VAL A 48 0.30 -5.56 2.71
C VAL A 48 1.69 -6.14 3.01
N ALA A 49 1.74 -7.13 3.91
CA ALA A 49 2.93 -7.72 4.50
C ALA A 49 3.77 -6.76 5.38
N GLU A 50 3.29 -5.55 5.67
CA GLU A 50 3.92 -4.63 6.61
C GLU A 50 3.17 -4.61 7.96
N ARG A 51 3.87 -4.16 9.01
CA ARG A 51 3.25 -3.97 10.33
C ARG A 51 2.46 -2.66 10.34
N ILE A 52 1.17 -2.75 10.63
CA ILE A 52 0.25 -1.61 10.69
C ILE A 52 -0.28 -1.39 12.11
N TYR A 53 -0.76 -0.18 12.36
CA TYR A 53 -1.51 0.18 13.56
C TYR A 53 -2.99 0.36 13.21
N VAL A 54 -3.86 -0.26 14.00
CA VAL A 54 -5.31 -0.17 13.82
C VAL A 54 -5.96 0.24 15.13
N LYS A 55 -6.70 1.36 15.13
CA LYS A 55 -7.57 1.75 16.24
C LYS A 55 -8.97 1.22 15.97
N CYS A 56 -9.47 0.42 16.90
CA CYS A 56 -10.83 -0.09 16.89
C CYS A 56 -11.71 0.71 17.86
N ARG A 57 -13.03 0.57 17.70
CA ARG A 57 -14.00 1.07 18.67
C ARG A 57 -13.80 0.41 20.05
N GLY A 58 -14.14 1.15 21.11
CA GLY A 58 -14.09 0.66 22.50
C GLY A 58 -12.68 0.59 23.07
N ASP A 59 -11.83 1.57 22.76
CA ASP A 59 -10.47 1.71 23.32
C ASP A 59 -9.56 0.49 23.12
N ARG A 60 -9.79 -0.19 22.00
CA ARG A 60 -9.01 -1.34 21.53
C ARG A 60 -8.06 -0.91 20.42
N GLU A 61 -6.82 -1.36 20.52
CA GLU A 61 -5.76 -1.06 19.58
C GLU A 61 -5.08 -2.34 19.16
N LEU A 62 -4.80 -2.48 17.86
CA LEU A 62 -4.14 -3.65 17.29
C LEU A 62 -2.86 -3.20 16.58
N ARG A 63 -1.78 -3.94 16.80
CA ARG A 63 -0.52 -3.81 16.06
C ARG A 63 -0.16 -5.16 15.50
N GLY A 64 -0.21 -5.32 14.18
CA GLY A 64 0.02 -6.61 13.53
C GLY A 64 0.47 -6.45 12.09
N VAL A 65 0.89 -7.55 11.48
CA VAL A 65 1.25 -7.59 10.06
C VAL A 65 0.00 -7.80 9.22
N LEU A 66 -0.24 -6.93 8.25
CA LEU A 66 -1.40 -7.02 7.37
C LEU A 66 -1.22 -8.13 6.34
N GLN A 67 -2.03 -9.18 6.40
CA GLN A 67 -1.98 -10.30 5.45
C GLN A 67 -2.93 -10.07 4.27
N ALA A 68 -4.14 -9.61 4.55
CA ALA A 68 -5.16 -9.37 3.52
C ALA A 68 -6.17 -8.32 4.00
N TYR A 69 -6.84 -7.67 3.06
CA TYR A 69 -7.95 -6.76 3.35
C TYR A 69 -8.95 -6.69 2.18
N ASP A 70 -10.12 -6.08 2.40
CA ASP A 70 -11.12 -5.81 1.37
C ASP A 70 -11.62 -4.36 1.36
N GLN A 71 -12.57 -4.04 0.48
CA GLN A 71 -13.17 -2.70 0.36
C GLN A 71 -13.93 -2.24 1.61
N HIS A 72 -14.36 -3.17 2.46
CA HIS A 72 -15.05 -2.87 3.70
C HIS A 72 -14.08 -2.67 4.87
N LEU A 73 -12.77 -2.82 4.64
CA LEU A 73 -11.72 -2.87 5.66
C LEU A 73 -11.87 -4.06 6.61
N ASN A 74 -12.47 -5.16 6.16
CA ASN A 74 -12.21 -6.44 6.82
C ASN A 74 -10.74 -6.77 6.60
N MET A 75 -10.06 -7.21 7.66
CA MET A 75 -8.61 -7.43 7.64
C MET A 75 -8.26 -8.78 8.24
N VAL A 76 -7.23 -9.41 7.70
CA VAL A 76 -6.54 -10.54 8.32
C VAL A 76 -5.18 -10.04 8.77
N LEU A 77 -4.91 -10.13 10.06
CA LEU A 77 -3.65 -9.72 10.67
C LEU A 77 -2.93 -10.94 11.25
N SER A 78 -1.60 -10.96 11.16
CA SER A 78 -0.76 -11.92 11.87
C SER A 78 0.15 -11.21 12.89
N ASP A 79 0.69 -11.96 13.85
CA ASP A 79 1.60 -11.48 14.90
C ASP A 79 1.08 -10.22 15.59
N VAL A 80 -0.18 -10.31 16.05
CA VAL A 80 -0.96 -9.18 16.55
C VAL A 80 -0.73 -9.00 18.03
N GLU A 81 -0.34 -7.78 18.42
CA GLU A 81 -0.43 -7.30 19.79
C GLU A 81 -1.71 -6.47 19.92
N GLU A 82 -2.65 -6.95 20.73
CA GLU A 82 -3.82 -6.16 21.13
C GLU A 82 -3.56 -5.45 22.45
N THR A 83 -3.93 -4.18 22.50
CA THR A 83 -3.99 -3.38 23.73
C THR A 83 -5.43 -2.94 23.98
N ILE A 84 -5.97 -3.25 25.15
CA ILE A 84 -7.29 -2.81 25.61
C ILE A 84 -7.08 -1.84 26.76
N THR A 85 -7.58 -0.61 26.63
CA THR A 85 -7.55 0.38 27.70
C THR A 85 -8.90 0.40 28.41
N VAL A 86 -8.90 0.12 29.72
CA VAL A 86 -10.09 0.16 30.57
C VAL A 86 -9.91 1.29 31.57
N GLN A 87 -10.88 2.20 31.61
CA GLN A 87 -10.98 3.24 32.62
C GLN A 87 -11.85 2.73 33.75
N GLU A 88 -11.28 2.61 34.94
CA GLU A 88 -11.99 2.23 36.16
C GLU A 88 -11.96 3.40 37.15
N LEU A 89 -13.05 3.64 37.86
CA LEU A 89 -13.06 4.58 38.98
C LEU A 89 -12.78 3.81 40.27
N ASP A 90 -11.83 4.30 41.07
CA ASP A 90 -11.65 3.77 42.42
C ASP A 90 -12.88 4.14 43.28
N PRO A 91 -13.58 3.17 43.88
CA PRO A 91 -14.79 3.43 44.66
C PRO A 91 -14.54 4.20 45.96
N GLU A 92 -13.31 4.25 46.47
CA GLU A 92 -12.97 4.97 47.70
C GLU A 92 -12.41 6.36 47.43
N THR A 93 -11.52 6.51 46.45
CA THR A 93 -10.83 7.77 46.16
C THR A 93 -11.45 8.58 45.02
N TYR A 94 -12.35 8.00 44.23
CA TYR A 94 -12.92 8.57 43.00
C TYR A 94 -11.87 8.98 41.96
N GLU A 95 -10.66 8.42 42.05
CA GLU A 95 -9.60 8.65 41.07
C GLU A 95 -9.81 7.77 39.83
N GLU A 96 -9.53 8.33 38.65
CA GLU A 96 -9.56 7.59 37.38
C GLU A 96 -8.31 6.72 37.24
N LEU A 97 -8.48 5.41 37.23
CA LEU A 97 -7.41 4.44 37.02
C LEU A 97 -7.47 3.92 35.57
N ILE A 98 -6.39 4.15 34.83
CA ILE A 98 -6.24 3.66 33.46
C ILE A 98 -5.48 2.33 33.49
N LYS A 99 -6.18 1.21 33.26
CA LYS A 99 -5.56 -0.11 33.12
C LYS A 99 -5.40 -0.46 31.65
N GLN A 100 -4.20 -0.86 31.26
CA GLN A 100 -3.93 -1.39 29.93
C GLN A 100 -3.66 -2.88 30.01
N SER A 101 -4.49 -3.67 29.32
CA SER A 101 -4.28 -5.11 29.14
C SER A 101 -3.71 -5.37 27.75
N LYS A 102 -2.65 -6.16 27.68
CA LYS A 102 -2.00 -6.53 26.42
C LYS A 102 -2.06 -8.04 26.20
N ARG A 103 -2.38 -8.46 24.98
CA ARG A 103 -2.31 -9.87 24.57
C ARG A 103 -1.74 -10.03 23.17
N SER A 104 -1.00 -11.11 22.97
CA SER A 104 -0.49 -11.54 21.66
C SER A 104 -1.42 -12.58 21.04
N ILE A 105 -1.66 -12.47 19.74
CA ILE A 105 -2.50 -13.37 18.95
C ILE A 105 -1.77 -13.65 17.64
N GLU A 106 -1.57 -14.93 17.31
CA GLU A 106 -0.83 -15.33 16.10
C GLU A 106 -1.54 -14.90 14.81
N MET A 107 -2.86 -15.10 14.75
CA MET A 107 -3.69 -14.74 13.60
C MET A 107 -5.05 -14.24 14.05
N LEU A 108 -5.50 -13.11 13.48
CA LEU A 108 -6.74 -12.45 13.84
C LEU A 108 -7.48 -11.96 12.60
N PHE A 109 -8.77 -12.31 12.51
CA PHE A 109 -9.69 -11.68 11.58
C PHE A 109 -10.38 -10.49 12.26
N VAL A 110 -10.36 -9.34 11.60
CA VAL A 110 -10.96 -8.08 12.05
C VAL A 110 -12.04 -7.67 11.07
N ARG A 111 -13.24 -7.38 11.58
CA ARG A 111 -14.36 -6.88 10.78
C ARG A 111 -14.24 -5.37 10.57
N GLY A 112 -14.51 -4.88 9.37
CA GLY A 112 -14.38 -3.47 9.01
C GLY A 112 -15.24 -2.50 9.81
N ASP A 113 -16.43 -2.93 10.25
CA ASP A 113 -17.37 -2.09 11.01
C ASP A 113 -16.79 -1.53 12.32
N VAL A 114 -15.81 -2.23 12.92
CA VAL A 114 -15.18 -1.81 14.19
C VAL A 114 -13.93 -0.96 13.99
N VAL A 115 -13.43 -0.86 12.76
CA VAL A 115 -12.22 -0.11 12.43
C VAL A 115 -12.54 1.38 12.41
N VAL A 116 -11.76 2.17 13.13
CA VAL A 116 -11.91 3.63 13.19
C VAL A 116 -10.79 4.30 12.41
N LEU A 117 -9.55 3.81 12.59
CA LEU A 117 -8.37 4.35 11.94
C LEU A 117 -7.39 3.22 11.63
N VAL A 118 -6.75 3.33 10.47
CA VAL A 118 -5.61 2.53 10.06
C VAL A 118 -4.44 3.47 9.80
N ALA A 119 -3.29 3.20 10.41
CA ALA A 119 -2.05 3.90 10.15
C ALA A 119 -1.03 2.91 9.55
N PRO A 120 -0.50 3.20 8.34
CA PRO A 120 0.59 2.42 7.76
C PRO A 120 1.87 2.58 8.60
N PRO A 121 2.89 1.72 8.40
CA PRO A 121 4.18 1.91 9.06
C PRO A 121 4.79 3.26 8.69
N LEU A 122 5.52 3.84 9.64
CA LEU A 122 6.37 5.00 9.38
C LEU A 122 7.47 4.58 8.41
N ARG A 123 7.31 4.91 7.12
CA ARG A 123 8.42 4.82 6.16
C ARG A 123 9.38 5.97 6.47
N THR A 124 10.30 5.76 7.41
CA THR A 124 11.47 6.63 7.55
C THR A 124 12.28 6.48 6.26
N ALA A 125 12.28 7.54 5.44
CA ALA A 125 13.10 7.65 4.24
C ALA A 125 14.60 7.79 4.57
#